data_AF-A0A423PK30-F1
#
_entry.id   AF-A0A423PK30-F1
#
_cell.length_a   1.000
_cell.length_b   1.000
_cell.length_c   1.000
_cell.angle_alpha   90.00
_cell.angle_beta   90.00
_cell.angle_gamma   90.00
#
_symmetry.space_group_name_H-M   'P 1'
#
loop_
_entity.id
_entity.type
_entity.pdbx_description
1 polymer ?
#
loop_
_entity_poly.entity_id
_entity_poly.type
_entity_poly.pdbx_seq_one_letter_code
_entity_poly.pdbx_strand_id
1 'polypeptide(L)'
;MAAYGVLPALVNENVTGPAVREAQRHLAQWQLQPIAKMIANEAAAKFETTAEIDVLQPLQAFDAGGRARALSGVLQGLALAKESGLSEEQIQAALAFSGVATELQQRAASAEPPGI
;
A
#
# COMPACT_ATOMS: atom_id res chain seq x y z
N MET A 1 -15.43 27.05 -5.92
CA MET A 1 -16.28 26.18 -5.07
C MET A 1 -15.91 24.75 -5.42
N ALA A 2 -15.54 23.91 -4.43
CA ALA A 2 -15.15 22.52 -4.69
C ALA A 2 -16.39 21.61 -4.76
N ALA A 3 -16.32 20.54 -5.56
CA ALA A 3 -17.39 19.54 -5.66
C ALA A 3 -17.51 18.71 -4.35
N TYR A 4 -18.71 18.19 -4.07
CA TYR A 4 -18.96 17.34 -2.90
C TYR A 4 -18.02 16.14 -2.88
N GLY A 5 -17.45 15.82 -1.71
CA GLY A 5 -16.51 14.70 -1.54
C GLY A 5 -15.07 14.97 -2.00
N VAL A 6 -14.77 16.16 -2.53
CA VAL A 6 -13.40 16.56 -2.89
C VAL A 6 -12.77 17.32 -1.72
N LEU A 7 -11.68 16.78 -1.18
CA LEU A 7 -10.95 17.39 -0.08
C LEU A 7 -10.37 18.77 -0.51
N PRO A 8 -10.45 19.82 0.33
CA PRO A 8 -9.94 21.15 -0.01
C PRO A 8 -8.45 21.18 -0.38
N ALA A 9 -7.64 20.27 0.15
CA ALA A 9 -6.23 20.14 -0.21
C ALA A 9 -5.99 19.79 -1.70
N LEU A 10 -7.01 19.27 -2.39
CA LEU A 10 -6.93 18.81 -3.78
C LEU A 10 -7.18 19.92 -4.81
N VAL A 11 -7.69 21.06 -4.38
CA VAL A 11 -7.88 22.24 -5.23
C VAL A 11 -6.72 23.25 -5.12
N ASN A 12 -5.62 22.86 -4.46
CA ASN A 12 -4.40 23.66 -4.37
C ASN A 12 -3.55 23.48 -5.63
N GLU A 13 -3.28 24.57 -6.35
CA GLU A 13 -2.45 24.57 -7.56
C GLU A 13 -0.98 24.22 -7.29
N ASN A 14 -0.51 24.38 -6.05
CA ASN A 14 0.85 24.03 -5.62
C ASN A 14 0.94 22.61 -5.01
N VAL A 15 0.01 21.72 -5.36
CA VAL A 15 0.00 20.35 -4.83
C VAL A 15 1.21 19.54 -5.33
N THR A 16 1.82 18.75 -4.45
CA THR A 16 2.96 17.90 -4.78
C THR A 16 2.52 16.48 -5.12
N GLY A 17 3.38 15.73 -5.80
CA GLY A 17 3.12 14.33 -6.19
C GLY A 17 2.56 13.43 -5.07
N PRO A 18 3.08 13.47 -3.82
CA PRO A 18 2.48 12.73 -2.71
C PRO A 18 1.00 13.03 -2.45
N ALA A 19 0.62 14.30 -2.43
CA ALA A 19 -0.75 14.70 -2.18
C ALA A 19 -1.69 14.34 -3.35
N VAL A 20 -1.22 14.43 -4.60
CA VAL A 20 -1.96 13.95 -5.78
C VAL A 20 -2.22 12.45 -5.72
N ARG A 21 -1.26 11.65 -5.23
CA ARG A 21 -1.45 10.20 -5.08
C ARG A 21 -2.50 9.85 -4.05
N GLU A 22 -2.48 10.52 -2.90
CA GLU A 22 -3.51 10.29 -1.87
C GLU A 22 -4.90 10.77 -2.33
N ALA A 23 -4.96 11.80 -3.18
CA ALA A 23 -6.17 12.19 -3.87
C ALA A 23 -6.75 11.07 -4.74
N GLN A 24 -5.90 10.48 -5.58
CA GLN A 24 -6.27 9.38 -6.48
C GLN A 24 -6.68 8.14 -5.70
N ARG A 25 -5.98 7.83 -4.60
CA ARG A 25 -6.32 6.73 -3.70
C ARG A 25 -7.68 6.92 -3.05
N HIS A 26 -7.94 8.12 -2.50
CA HIS A 26 -9.23 8.45 -1.91
C HIS A 26 -10.36 8.36 -2.95
N LEU A 27 -10.16 8.94 -4.14
CA LEU A 27 -11.14 8.89 -5.23
C LEU A 27 -11.45 7.45 -5.65
N ALA A 28 -10.42 6.63 -5.87
CA ALA A 28 -10.60 5.25 -6.31
C ALA A 28 -11.31 4.41 -5.25
N GLN A 29 -10.91 4.51 -3.98
CA GLN A 29 -11.47 3.70 -2.89
C GLN A 29 -12.91 4.09 -2.53
N TRP A 30 -13.18 5.39 -2.39
CA TRP A 30 -14.43 5.85 -1.80
C TRP A 30 -15.50 6.22 -2.83
N GLN A 31 -15.10 6.60 -4.04
CA GLN A 31 -16.04 7.05 -5.07
C GLN A 31 -16.16 6.03 -6.20
N LEU A 32 -15.04 5.59 -6.78
CA LEU A 32 -15.07 4.75 -7.96
C LEU A 32 -15.36 3.28 -7.64
N GLN A 33 -14.81 2.73 -6.55
CA GLN A 33 -14.97 1.31 -6.22
C GLN A 33 -16.44 0.90 -6.01
N PRO A 34 -17.31 1.66 -5.31
CA PRO A 34 -18.73 1.34 -5.21
C PRO A 34 -19.45 1.36 -6.57
N ILE A 35 -19.13 2.34 -7.42
CA ILE A 35 -19.71 2.47 -8.77
C ILE A 35 -19.26 1.29 -9.65
N ALA A 36 -17.98 0.95 -9.61
CA ALA A 36 -17.41 -0.20 -10.32
C ALA A 36 -18.10 -1.50 -9.91
N LYS A 37 -18.37 -1.71 -8.61
CA LYS A 37 -19.13 -2.86 -8.12
C LYS A 37 -20.57 -2.90 -8.66
N MET A 38 -21.25 -1.77 -8.71
CA MET A 38 -22.60 -1.71 -9.28
C MET A 38 -22.61 -2.06 -10.77
N ILE A 39 -21.67 -1.51 -11.54
CA ILE A 39 -21.55 -1.80 -12.97
C ILE A 39 -21.21 -3.28 -13.19
N ALA A 40 -20.28 -3.82 -12.40
CA ALA A 40 -19.89 -5.23 -12.47
C ALA A 40 -21.08 -6.16 -12.18
N ASN A 41 -21.89 -5.86 -11.16
CA ASN A 41 -23.09 -6.64 -10.84
C ASN A 41 -24.11 -6.61 -11.99
N GLU A 42 -24.34 -5.43 -12.58
CA GLU A 42 -25.27 -5.28 -13.69
C GLU A 42 -24.79 -6.02 -14.95
N ALA A 43 -23.48 -5.94 -15.25
CA ALA A 43 -22.88 -6.68 -16.35
C ALA A 43 -22.98 -8.19 -16.12
N ALA A 44 -22.71 -8.66 -14.90
CA ALA A 44 -22.81 -10.06 -14.56
C ALA A 44 -24.24 -10.61 -14.73
N ALA A 45 -25.24 -9.83 -14.32
CA ALA A 45 -26.65 -10.18 -14.51
C ALA A 45 -27.06 -10.24 -15.99
N LYS A 46 -26.56 -9.33 -16.83
CA LYS A 46 -26.93 -9.25 -18.25
C LYS A 46 -26.23 -10.26 -19.15
N PHE A 47 -24.96 -10.53 -18.87
CA PHE A 47 -24.12 -11.38 -19.70
C PHE A 47 -23.97 -12.80 -19.14
N GLU A 48 -24.64 -13.10 -18.02
CA GLU A 48 -24.59 -14.41 -17.34
C GLU A 48 -23.14 -14.88 -17.11
N THR A 49 -22.26 -13.93 -16.79
CA THR A 49 -20.83 -14.15 -16.64
C THR A 49 -20.30 -13.42 -15.42
N THR A 50 -19.16 -13.83 -14.91
CA THR A 50 -18.48 -13.08 -13.85
C THR A 50 -17.85 -11.82 -14.45
N ALA A 51 -18.23 -10.65 -13.93
CA ALA A 51 -17.62 -9.38 -14.31
C ALA A 51 -16.96 -8.75 -13.08
N GLU A 52 -15.72 -8.29 -13.24
CA GLU A 52 -14.98 -7.55 -12.22
C GLU A 52 -14.36 -6.32 -12.88
N ILE A 53 -14.40 -5.19 -12.17
CA ILE A 53 -13.81 -3.92 -12.62
C ILE A 53 -12.85 -3.46 -11.52
N ASP A 54 -11.56 -3.52 -11.82
CA ASP A 54 -10.50 -3.13 -10.90
C ASP A 54 -10.09 -1.67 -11.13
N VAL A 55 -10.26 -0.85 -10.09
CA VAL A 55 -9.84 0.57 -10.07
C VAL A 55 -8.68 0.83 -9.11
N LEU A 56 -8.14 -0.21 -8.46
CA LEU A 56 -7.17 -0.12 -7.38
C LEU A 56 -5.79 -0.66 -7.76
N GLN A 57 -5.69 -1.68 -8.62
CA GLN A 57 -4.39 -2.28 -8.99
C GLN A 57 -3.36 -1.28 -9.55
N PRO A 58 -3.72 -0.30 -10.41
CA PRO A 58 -2.77 0.72 -10.86
C PRO A 58 -2.17 1.57 -9.71
N LEU A 59 -2.90 1.73 -8.61
CA LEU A 59 -2.42 2.47 -7.44
C LEU A 59 -1.44 1.66 -6.58
N GLN A 60 -1.51 0.32 -6.65
CA GLN A 60 -0.64 -0.60 -5.91
C GLN A 60 0.81 -0.61 -6.44
N ALA A 61 1.04 -0.24 -7.71
CA ALA A 61 2.39 -0.17 -8.30
C ALA A 61 3.32 0.78 -7.52
N PHE A 62 2.77 1.84 -6.91
CA PHE A 62 3.52 2.77 -6.06
C PHE A 62 3.80 2.23 -4.66
N ASP A 63 2.87 1.45 -4.09
CA ASP A 63 3.07 0.78 -2.80
C ASP A 63 4.17 -0.28 -2.92
N ALA A 64 4.25 -0.98 -4.05
CA ALA A 64 5.36 -1.89 -4.38
C ALA A 64 6.71 -1.15 -4.45
N GLY A 65 6.77 0.02 -5.10
CA GLY A 65 7.98 0.83 -5.17
C GLY A 65 8.41 1.46 -3.83
N GLY A 66 7.44 1.80 -2.96
CA GLY A 66 7.71 2.21 -1.57
C GLY A 66 8.31 1.06 -0.75
N ARG A 67 7.70 -0.12 -0.82
CA ARG A 67 8.18 -1.34 -0.15
C ARG A 67 9.57 -1.76 -0.63
N ALA A 68 9.83 -1.70 -1.94
CA ALA A 68 11.14 -2.02 -2.50
C ALA A 68 12.23 -1.07 -1.97
N ARG A 69 11.96 0.24 -1.93
CA ARG A 69 12.89 1.22 -1.36
C ARG A 69 13.12 1.03 0.13
N ALA A 70 12.06 0.73 0.90
CA ALA A 70 12.18 0.43 2.33
C ALA A 70 13.05 -0.81 2.56
N LEU A 71 12.83 -1.89 1.79
CA LEU A 71 13.63 -3.10 1.86
C LEU A 71 15.11 -2.83 1.52
N SER A 72 15.38 -2.06 0.46
CA SER A 72 16.76 -1.68 0.12
C SER A 72 17.44 -0.90 1.25
N GLY A 73 16.73 0.01 1.92
CA GLY A 73 17.25 0.75 3.08
C GLY A 73 17.56 -0.16 4.27
N VAL A 74 16.69 -1.13 4.57
CA VAL A 74 16.94 -2.13 5.62
C VAL A 74 18.18 -2.97 5.30
N LEU A 75 18.32 -3.45 4.06
CA LEU A 75 19.48 -4.25 3.64
C LEU A 75 20.79 -3.46 3.74
N GLN A 76 20.79 -2.18 3.35
CA GLN A 76 21.96 -1.31 3.50
C GLN A 76 22.32 -1.10 4.98
N GLY A 77 21.33 -0.86 5.84
CA GLY A 77 21.54 -0.71 7.28
C GLY A 77 22.13 -1.97 7.91
N LEU A 78 21.65 -3.16 7.51
CA LEU A 78 22.18 -4.43 7.98
C LEU A 78 23.62 -4.68 7.52
N ALA A 79 23.94 -4.32 6.27
CA ALA A 79 25.31 -4.42 5.75
C ALA A 79 26.28 -3.54 6.55
N LEU A 80 25.91 -2.27 6.79
CA LEU A 80 26.72 -1.35 7.59
C LEU A 80 26.85 -1.79 9.05
N ALA A 81 25.79 -2.35 9.63
CA ALA A 81 25.83 -2.87 10.99
C ALA A 81 26.82 -4.04 11.12
N LYS A 82 26.84 -4.93 10.12
CA LYS A 82 27.80 -6.04 10.04
C LYS A 82 29.23 -5.54 9.89
N GLU A 83 29.47 -4.56 9.03
CA GLU A 83 30.80 -3.94 8.86
C GLU A 83 31.30 -3.24 10.13
N SER A 84 30.39 -2.59 10.86
CA SER A 84 30.70 -1.89 12.11
C SER A 84 30.83 -2.82 13.32
N GLY A 85 30.64 -4.13 13.13
CA GLY A 85 30.80 -5.14 14.18
C GLY A 85 29.72 -5.11 15.27
N LEU A 86 28.52 -4.59 14.97
CA LEU A 86 27.41 -4.66 15.92
C LEU A 86 27.04 -6.11 16.23
N SER A 87 26.75 -6.39 17.50
CA SER A 87 26.27 -7.70 17.92
C SER A 87 24.83 -7.93 17.44
N GLU A 88 24.45 -9.20 17.37
CA GLU A 88 23.11 -9.60 16.92
C GLU A 88 22.02 -9.05 17.85
N GLU A 89 22.30 -8.95 19.16
CA GLU A 89 21.42 -8.31 20.15
C GLU A 89 21.23 -6.81 19.89
N GLN A 90 22.31 -6.10 19.52
CA GLN A 90 22.24 -4.67 19.21
C GLN A 90 21.43 -4.41 17.92
N ILE A 91 21.59 -5.27 16.91
CA ILE A 91 20.81 -5.21 15.68
C ILE A 91 19.33 -5.50 15.97
N GLN A 92 19.02 -6.52 16.76
CA GLN A 92 17.64 -6.84 17.13
C GLN A 92 16.98 -5.72 17.95
N ALA A 93 17.70 -5.10 18.88
CA ALA A 93 17.20 -3.95 19.64
C ALA A 93 16.87 -2.75 18.72
N ALA A 94 17.73 -2.48 17.73
CA ALA A 94 17.49 -1.43 16.75
C ALA A 94 16.29 -1.73 15.83
N LEU A 95 16.16 -2.98 15.36
CA LEU A 95 15.02 -3.41 14.54
C LEU A 95 13.70 -3.36 15.31
N ALA A 96 13.70 -3.74 16.60
CA ALA A 96 12.55 -3.63 17.48
C ALA A 96 12.14 -2.16 17.71
N PHE A 97 13.11 -1.27 17.94
CA PHE A 97 12.85 0.17 18.07
C PHE A 97 12.25 0.78 16.80
N SER A 98 12.70 0.34 15.62
CA SER A 98 12.20 0.82 14.33
C SER A 98 10.81 0.29 13.95
N GLY A 99 10.24 -0.66 14.71
CA GLY A 99 8.96 -1.33 14.41
C GLY A 99 9.01 -2.41 13.31
N VAL A 100 10.15 -2.54 12.61
CA VAL A 100 10.34 -3.49 11.49
C VAL A 100 10.23 -4.95 11.95
N ALA A 101 10.72 -5.27 13.15
CA ALA A 101 10.65 -6.63 13.69
C ALA A 101 9.20 -7.06 13.98
N THR A 102 8.34 -6.14 14.41
CA THR A 102 6.95 -6.39 14.78
C THR A 102 6.08 -6.68 13.55
N GLU A 103 6.30 -5.96 12.44
CA GLU A 103 5.57 -6.20 11.18
C GLU A 103 5.90 -7.54 10.53
N LEU A 104 7.17 -7.98 10.55
CA LEU A 104 7.57 -9.26 9.98
C LEU A 104 6.99 -10.45 10.76
N GLN A 105 6.96 -10.37 12.09
CA GLN A 105 6.35 -11.40 12.94
C GLN A 105 4.83 -11.47 12.77
N GLN A 106 4.14 -10.33 12.68
CA GLN A 106 2.69 -10.30 12.45
C GLN A 106 2.31 -10.86 11.08
N ARG A 107 3.11 -10.57 10.04
CA ARG A 107 2.90 -11.11 8.68
C ARG A 107 3.13 -12.62 8.60
N ALA A 108 4.17 -13.12 9.25
CA ALA A 108 4.43 -14.56 9.34
C ALA A 108 3.30 -15.31 10.08
N ALA A 109 2.69 -14.68 11.09
CA ALA A 109 1.56 -15.24 11.82
C ALA A 109 0.22 -15.20 11.02
N SER A 110 0.08 -14.28 10.07
CA SER A 110 -1.13 -14.14 9.23
C SER A 110 -1.10 -14.90 7.91
N ALA A 111 0.03 -15.51 7.54
CA ALA A 111 0.14 -16.32 6.33
C ALA A 111 -0.48 -17.70 6.59
N GLU A 112 -1.69 -17.91 6.07
CA GLU A 112 -2.35 -19.23 6.08
C GLU A 112 -1.46 -20.23 5.32
N PRO A 113 -1.19 -21.44 5.86
CA PRO A 113 -0.36 -22.42 5.18
C PRO A 113 -0.98 -22.78 3.82
N PRO A 114 -0.18 -23.00 2.76
CA PRO A 114 -0.71 -23.40 1.46
C PRO A 114 -1.53 -24.68 1.67
N GLY A 115 -2.82 -24.59 1.34
CA GLY A 115 -3.76 -25.70 1.47
C GLY A 115 -3.18 -26.94 0.81
N ILE A 116 -3.11 -28.02 1.60
CA ILE A 116 -2.82 -29.37 1.15
C ILE A 116 -3.98 -29.84 0.26
#